data_AF-A0A2V9YS19-F1
#
_entry.id   AF-A0A2V9YS19-F1
#
_cell.length_a   1.000
_cell.length_b   1.000
_cell.length_c   1.000
_cell.angle_alpha   90.00
_cell.angle_beta   90.00
_cell.angle_gamma   90.00
#
_symmetry.space_group_name_H-M   'P 1'
#
loop_
_entity.id
_entity.type
_entity.pdbx_description
1 polymer ?
#
loop_
_entity_poly.entity_id
_entity_poly.type
_entity_poly.pdbx_seq_one_letter_code
_entity_poly.pdbx_strand_id
1 'polypeptide(L)' 'MPEQETLERAHEDEREGKSPSTQAGEFVREEMHHVREGKHGARSPQQA' A
#
# COMPACT_ATOMS: atom_id res chain seq x y z
N MET A 1 4.58 4.57 8.23
CA MET A 1 3.70 3.58 8.89
C MET A 1 2.40 3.57 8.10
N PRO A 2 1.79 2.40 7.83
CA PRO A 2 0.60 2.30 7.00
C PRO A 2 -0.61 2.97 7.66
N GLU A 3 -1.58 3.37 6.86
CA GLU A 3 -2.84 3.93 7.32
C GLU A 3 -3.70 2.85 7.98
N GLN A 4 -4.54 3.23 8.95
CA GLN A 4 -5.40 2.28 9.66
C GLN A 4 -6.35 1.55 8.69
N GLU A 5 -6.81 2.23 7.65
CA GLU A 5 -7.68 1.65 6.63
C GLU A 5 -6.99 0.49 5.88
N THR A 6 -5.70 0.61 5.59
CA THR A 6 -4.92 -0.45 4.93
C THR A 6 -4.78 -1.68 5.82
N LEU A 7 -4.63 -1.49 7.13
CA LEU A 7 -4.62 -2.59 8.10
C LEU A 7 -5.99 -3.27 8.18
N GLU A 8 -7.08 -2.49 8.22
CA GLU A 8 -8.44 -3.01 8.28
C GLU A 8 -8.77 -3.88 7.06
N ARG A 9 -8.41 -3.43 5.85
CA ARG A 9 -8.60 -4.20 4.62
C ARG A 9 -7.75 -5.47 4.58
N ALA A 10 -6.49 -5.40 5.01
CA ALA A 10 -5.64 -6.59 5.08
C ALA A 10 -6.21 -7.65 6.04
N HIS A 11 -6.78 -7.22 7.18
CA HIS A 11 -7.48 -8.12 8.10
C HIS A 11 -8.81 -8.64 7.55
N GLU A 12 -9.53 -7.84 6.77
CA GLU A 12 -10.73 -8.33 6.06
C GLU A 12 -10.35 -9.43 5.07
N ASP A 13 -9.30 -9.21 4.27
CA ASP A 13 -8.80 -10.21 3.34
C ASP A 13 -8.38 -11.52 4.04
N GLU A 14 -7.75 -11.40 5.22
CA GLU A 14 -7.42 -12.54 6.08
C GLU A 14 -8.68 -13.27 6.57
N ARG A 15 -9.69 -12.55 7.07
CA ARG A 15 -10.96 -13.13 7.53
C ARG A 15 -11.72 -13.82 6.40
N GLU A 16 -11.61 -13.33 5.18
CA GLU A 16 -12.17 -13.96 3.98
C GLU A 16 -11.36 -15.17 3.50
N GLY A 17 -10.20 -15.45 4.10
CA GLY A 17 -9.34 -16.56 3.72
C GLY A 17 -8.58 -16.34 2.41
N LYS A 18 -8.41 -15.08 1.98
CA LYS A 18 -7.62 -14.75 0.80
C LYS A 18 -6.14 -15.05 1.03
N SER A 19 -5.40 -15.27 -0.06
CA SER A 19 -3.98 -15.60 0.02
C SER A 19 -3.15 -14.49 0.70
N PRO A 20 -2.02 -14.84 1.34
CA PRO A 20 -1.13 -13.84 1.96
C PRO A 20 -0.65 -12.76 0.99
N SER A 21 -0.47 -13.08 -0.29
CA SER A 21 -0.10 -12.12 -1.33
C SER A 21 -1.19 -11.08 -1.61
N THR A 22 -2.45 -11.46 -1.43
CA THR A 22 -3.60 -10.56 -1.63
C THR A 22 -3.68 -9.55 -0.50
N GLN A 23 -3.57 -10.03 0.74
CA GLN A 23 -3.49 -9.20 1.96
C GLN A 23 -2.31 -8.22 1.87
N ALA A 24 -1.12 -8.70 1.49
CA ALA A 24 0.06 -7.87 1.29
C ALA A 24 -0.12 -6.81 0.17
N GLY A 25 -0.98 -7.09 -0.81
CA GLY A 25 -1.29 -6.19 -1.92
C GLY A 25 -2.02 -4.91 -1.49
N GLU A 26 -2.67 -4.88 -0.33
CA GLU A 26 -3.25 -3.64 0.23
C GLU A 26 -2.16 -2.60 0.54
N PHE A 27 -1.03 -3.02 1.13
CA PHE A 27 0.09 -2.13 1.44
C PHE A 27 0.82 -1.64 0.19
N VAL A 28 0.95 -2.49 -0.83
CA VAL A 28 1.56 -2.07 -2.11
C VAL A 28 0.69 -1.04 -2.83
N ARG A 29 -0.65 -1.18 -2.74
CA ARG A 29 -1.60 -0.21 -3.28
C ARG A 29 -1.54 1.13 -2.55
N GLU A 30 -1.43 1.11 -1.22
CA GLU A 30 -1.23 2.30 -0.39
C GLU A 30 0.06 3.04 -0.78
N GLU A 31 1.19 2.32 -0.86
CA GLU A 31 2.47 2.93 -1.23
C GLU A 31 2.43 3.55 -2.64
N MET A 32 1.78 2.87 -3.60
CA MET A 32 1.56 3.46 -4.94
C MET A 32 0.69 4.71 -4.90
N HIS A 33 -0.32 4.75 -4.03
CA HIS A 33 -1.16 5.94 -3.84
C HIS A 33 -0.32 7.10 -3.28
N HIS A 34 0.45 6.86 -2.22
CA HIS A 34 1.32 7.88 -1.61
C HIS A 34 2.39 8.40 -2.58
N VAL A 35 2.96 7.54 -3.42
CA VAL A 35 3.90 7.95 -4.49
C VAL A 35 3.21 8.88 -5.49
N ARG A 36 1.97 8.56 -5.92
CA ARG A 36 1.18 9.42 -6.83
C ARG A 36 0.79 10.74 -6.19
N GLU A 37 0.50 10.73 -4.90
CA GLU A 37 0.20 11.94 -4.11
C GLU A 37 1.46 12.76 -3.78
N GLY A 38 2.66 12.26 -4.12
CA GLY A 38 3.93 12.93 -3.81
C GLY A 38 4.31 12.91 -2.32
N LYS A 39 3.60 12.12 -1.49
CA LYS A 39 3.86 11.97 -0.05
C LYS A 39 5.22 11.32 0.22
N HIS A 40 5.56 10.31 -0.59
CA HIS A 40 6.92 9.77 -0.63
C HIS A 40 7.66 10.56 -1.69
N GLY A 41 8.48 11.53 -1.26
CA GLY A 41 9.17 12.46 -2.13
C GLY A 41 9.71 11.77 -3.37
N ALA A 42 8.98 11.90 -4.48
CA ALA A 42 9.39 11.34 -5.74
C ALA A 42 10.73 12.02 -6.03
N ARG A 43 11.82 11.23 -6.06
CA ARG A 43 12.99 11.66 -6.83
C ARG A 43 12.44 11.91 -8.23
N SER A 44 12.24 13.19 -8.54
CA SER A 44 11.95 13.66 -9.88
C SER A 44 12.92 12.93 -10.83
N PRO A 45 12.51 12.56 -12.06
CA PRO A 45 13.36 11.84 -13.02
C PRO A 45 14.71 12.52 -13.35
N GLN A 46 15.01 13.67 -12.74
CA GLN A 46 16.29 14.38 -12.72
C GLN A 46 17.33 13.82 -11.74
N GLN A 47 17.33 12.51 -11.52
CA GLN A 47 18.38 11.79 -10.81
C GLN A 47 18.99 10.73 -11.74
N ALA A 48 19.58 11.20 -12.84
CA ALA A 48 20.57 10.50 -13.66
C ALA A 48 21.51 11.56 -14.26
#